data_AF-A0A816Z686-F1
#
_entry.id   AF-A0A816Z686-F1
#
_cell.length_a   1.000
_cell.length_b   1.000
_cell.length_c   1.000
_cell.angle_alpha   90.00
_cell.angle_beta   90.00
_cell.angle_gamma   90.00
#
_symmetry.space_group_name_H-M   'P 1'
#
loop_
_entity.id
_entity.type
_entity.pdbx_description
1 polymer ?
#
loop_
_entity_poly.entity_id
_entity_poly.type
_entity_poly.pdbx_seq_one_letter_code
_entity_poly.pdbx_strand_id
1 'polypeptide(L)'
;MTLSELNQFIITAESRIIEFLCTAKVTGIQQDEGWCYIGCSGCSKKLVREISSFTCLSCNETNAVAALRYRVALCVSTTPILHLS
;
A
#
# COMPACT_ATOMS: atom_id res chain seq x y z
N MET A 1 11.43 -4.32 15.82
CA MET A 1 10.57 -5.50 15.66
C MET A 1 10.92 -6.22 14.38
N THR A 2 10.99 -7.55 14.39
CA THR A 2 11.20 -8.39 13.19
C THR A 2 9.87 -8.78 12.55
N LEU A 3 9.89 -9.27 11.31
CA LEU A 3 8.67 -9.81 10.68
C LEU A 3 8.14 -11.05 11.43
N SER A 4 9.01 -11.81 12.09
CA SER A 4 8.60 -12.97 12.88
C SER A 4 7.79 -12.57 14.11
N GLU A 5 8.22 -11.52 14.82
CA GLU A 5 7.49 -10.97 15.97
C GLU A 5 6.13 -10.40 15.55
N LEU A 6 6.09 -9.71 14.40
CA LEU A 6 4.83 -9.22 13.82
C LEU A 6 3.87 -10.37 13.50
N ASN A 7 4.36 -11.42 12.82
CA ASN A 7 3.53 -12.54 12.41
C ASN A 7 2.91 -13.26 13.62
N GLN A 8 3.67 -13.44 14.69
CA GLN A 8 3.15 -14.02 15.94
C GLN A 8 2.02 -13.17 16.53
N PHE A 9 2.19 -11.84 16.52
CA PHE A 9 1.14 -10.93 16.98
C PHE A 9 -0.12 -11.02 16.11
N ILE A 10 0.01 -11.00 14.78
CA ILE A 10 -1.13 -11.04 13.85
C ILE A 10 -1.96 -12.33 14.02
N ILE A 11 -1.30 -13.46 14.26
CA ILE A 11 -1.98 -14.77 14.42
C ILE A 11 -2.72 -14.88 15.76
N THR A 12 -2.24 -14.19 16.80
CA THR A 12 -2.71 -14.37 18.18
C THR A 12 -3.62 -13.25 18.67
N ALA A 13 -3.58 -12.07 18.05
CA ALA A 13 -4.38 -10.92 18.45
C ALA A 13 -5.80 -10.95 17.89
N GLU A 14 -6.75 -10.38 18.64
CA GLU A 14 -8.07 -10.03 18.09
C GLU A 14 -7.91 -9.02 16.94
N SER A 15 -8.87 -8.96 16.01
CA SER A 15 -8.83 -8.04 14.87
C SER A 15 -8.81 -6.58 15.33
N ARG A 16 -7.62 -5.99 15.44
CA ARG A 16 -7.40 -4.59 15.79
C ARG A 16 -6.33 -3.97 14.91
N ILE A 17 -6.45 -2.67 14.64
CA ILE A 17 -5.44 -1.91 13.90
C ILE A 17 -4.20 -1.80 14.78
N ILE A 18 -3.05 -2.13 14.22
CA ILE A 18 -1.75 -1.97 14.88
C ILE A 18 -0.81 -1.16 14.00
N GLU A 19 0.04 -0.38 14.65
CA GLU A 19 1.14 0.33 14.01
C GLU A 19 2.46 -0.22 14.57
N PHE A 20 3.43 -0.41 13.69
CA PHE A 20 4.74 -0.89 14.09
C PHE A 20 5.85 -0.33 13.19
N LEU A 21 7.07 -0.35 13.73
CA LEU A 21 8.27 0.08 13.02
C LEU A 21 9.23 -1.11 12.86
N CYS A 22 9.70 -1.33 11.63
CA CYS A 22 10.73 -2.32 11.32
C CYS A 22 11.73 -1.77 10.29
N THR A 23 12.96 -2.26 10.37
CA THR A 23 13.98 -2.07 9.33
C THR A 23 14.04 -3.36 8.52
N ALA A 24 13.75 -3.28 7.22
CA ALA A 24 13.75 -4.44 6.33
C ALA A 24 14.39 -4.08 4.98
N LYS A 25 14.95 -5.09 4.31
CA LYS A 25 15.46 -4.98 2.95
C LYS A 25 14.33 -5.26 1.97
N VAL A 26 14.14 -4.40 0.98
CA VAL A 26 13.26 -4.69 -0.17
C VAL A 26 13.92 -5.78 -1.02
N THR A 27 13.23 -6.90 -1.21
CA THR A 27 13.73 -8.07 -1.94
C THR A 27 13.05 -8.26 -3.30
N GLY A 28 11.92 -7.59 -3.52
CA GLY A 28 11.20 -7.65 -4.78
C GLY A 28 10.08 -6.62 -4.84
N ILE A 29 9.66 -6.31 -6.06
CA ILE A 29 8.51 -5.45 -6.33
C ILE A 29 7.50 -6.27 -7.11
N GLN A 30 6.30 -6.41 -6.57
CA GLN A 30 5.22 -7.21 -7.17
C GLN A 30 4.57 -6.40 -8.29
N GLN A 31 4.61 -6.92 -9.52
CA GLN A 31 4.13 -6.20 -10.71
C GLN A 31 2.72 -6.61 -11.15
N ASP A 32 2.21 -7.75 -10.66
CA ASP A 32 0.98 -8.38 -11.16
C ASP A 32 -0.28 -7.51 -11.00
N GLU A 33 -0.36 -6.70 -9.94
CA GLU A 33 -1.49 -5.79 -9.71
C GLU A 33 -1.29 -4.38 -10.28
N GLY A 34 -0.19 -4.16 -11.02
CA GLY A 34 0.21 -2.83 -11.47
C GLY A 34 0.71 -1.94 -10.34
N TRP A 35 1.46 -0.90 -10.72
CA TRP A 35 2.13 -0.01 -9.76
C TRP A 35 1.44 1.33 -9.60
N CYS A 36 0.45 1.58 -10.46
CA CYS A 36 -0.26 2.84 -10.52
C CYS A 36 -1.76 2.61 -10.59
N TYR A 37 -2.49 3.59 -10.11
CA TYR A 37 -3.92 3.72 -10.36
C TYR A 37 -4.23 5.16 -10.76
N ILE A 38 -5.36 5.32 -11.46
CA ILE A 38 -5.89 6.63 -11.79
C ILE A 38 -6.67 7.13 -10.57
N GLY A 39 -6.12 8.14 -9.90
CA GLY A 39 -6.67 8.72 -8.67
C GLY A 39 -7.11 10.17 -8.87
N CYS A 40 -8.01 10.63 -8.00
CA CYS A 40 -8.43 12.03 -7.96
C CYS A 40 -7.22 12.93 -7.64
N SER A 41 -7.05 14.03 -8.37
CA SER A 41 -6.00 15.02 -8.09
C SER A 41 -6.14 15.64 -6.69
N GLY A 42 -7.38 15.84 -6.22
CA GLY A 42 -7.68 16.46 -4.92
C GLY A 42 -7.55 15.51 -3.71
N CYS A 43 -8.15 14.31 -3.77
CA CYS A 43 -8.21 13.41 -2.60
C CYS A 43 -7.44 12.10 -2.75
N SER A 44 -6.78 11.87 -3.88
CA SER A 44 -6.00 10.66 -4.21
C SER A 44 -6.80 9.36 -4.24
N LYS A 45 -8.11 9.34 -3.99
CA LYS A 45 -8.92 8.11 -4.10
C LYS A 45 -9.02 7.66 -5.55
N LYS A 46 -9.06 6.34 -5.77
CA LYS A 46 -9.21 5.73 -7.11
C LYS A 46 -10.49 6.24 -7.77
N LEU A 47 -10.36 6.70 -9.01
CA LEU A 47 -11.47 7.21 -9.80
C LEU A 47 -12.25 6.06 -10.45
N VAL A 48 -13.56 6.26 -10.61
CA VAL A 48 -14.40 5.42 -11.45
C VAL A 48 -14.30 5.96 -12.88
N ARG A 49 -14.01 5.09 -13.84
CA ARG A 49 -13.93 5.45 -15.25
C ARG A 49 -15.31 5.30 -15.88
N GLU A 50 -15.80 6.39 -16.46
CA GLU A 50 -16.99 6.41 -17.32
C GLU A 50 -16.57 6.38 -18.80
N ILE A 51 -17.53 6.56 -19.72
CA ILE A 51 -17.28 6.54 -21.17
C ILE A 51 -16.26 7.61 -21.57
N SER A 52 -16.42 8.85 -21.09
CA SER A 52 -15.59 10.00 -21.47
C SER A 52 -15.16 10.89 -20.29
N SER A 53 -15.35 10.42 -19.06
CA SER A 53 -15.01 11.17 -17.85
C SER A 53 -14.51 10.26 -16.73
N PHE A 54 -14.07 10.87 -15.63
CA PHE A 54 -13.73 10.18 -14.41
C PHE A 54 -14.53 10.75 -13.24
N THR A 55 -15.20 9.87 -12.50
CA THR A 55 -15.98 10.24 -11.32
C THR A 55 -15.18 9.96 -10.05
N CYS A 56 -15.07 10.96 -9.18
CA CYS A 56 -14.58 10.80 -7.82
C CYS A 56 -15.77 10.71 -6.86
N LEU A 57 -16.09 9.49 -6.39
CA LEU A 57 -17.17 9.28 -5.43
C LEU A 57 -16.92 9.96 -4.09
N SER A 58 -15.67 10.06 -3.65
CA SER A 58 -15.32 10.69 -2.37
C SER A 58 -15.44 12.21 -2.39
N CYS A 59 -15.25 12.85 -3.56
CA CYS A 59 -15.44 14.29 -3.74
C CYS A 59 -16.82 14.63 -4.33
N ASN A 60 -17.60 13.62 -4.73
CA ASN A 60 -18.86 13.78 -5.45
C ASN A 60 -18.74 14.65 -6.73
N GLU A 61 -17.72 14.38 -7.55
CA GLU A 61 -17.40 15.12 -8.78
C GLU A 61 -17.30 14.16 -9.99
N THR A 62 -18.07 14.41 -11.05
CA THR A 62 -18.21 13.53 -12.23
C THR A 62 -17.20 13.83 -13.34
N ASN A 63 -16.57 15.01 -13.31
CA ASN A 63 -15.49 15.40 -14.23
C ASN A 63 -14.20 15.65 -13.44
N ALA A 64 -13.89 14.73 -12.54
CA ALA A 64 -12.73 14.85 -11.67
C ALA A 64 -11.43 14.82 -12.49
N VAL A 65 -10.52 15.72 -12.16
CA VAL A 65 -9.18 15.73 -12.76
C VAL A 65 -8.41 14.51 -12.28
N ALA A 66 -7.99 13.68 -13.22
CA ALA A 66 -7.21 12.48 -12.98
C ALA A 66 -5.73 12.80 -12.74
N ALA A 67 -5.12 12.06 -11.81
CA ALA A 67 -3.69 12.03 -11.57
C ALA A 67 -3.22 10.57 -11.48
N LEU A 68 -2.05 10.28 -12.03
CA LEU A 68 -1.40 8.98 -11.85
C LEU A 68 -0.89 8.89 -10.40
N ARG A 69 -1.27 7.85 -9.66
CA ARG A 69 -0.87 7.63 -8.27
C ARG A 69 -0.18 6.28 -8.14
N TYR A 70 0.93 6.23 -7.42
CA TYR A 70 1.63 4.98 -7.16
C TYR A 70 0.96 4.17 -6.03
N ARG A 71 0.81 2.87 -6.25
CA ARG A 71 0.47 1.86 -5.25
C ARG A 71 1.45 0.71 -5.45
N VAL A 72 2.46 0.65 -4.61
CA VAL A 72 3.54 -0.35 -4.74
C VAL A 72 3.27 -1.50 -3.77
N ALA A 73 3.25 -2.71 -4.29
CA ALA A 73 3.31 -3.93 -3.48
C ALA A 73 4.76 -4.43 -3.46
N LEU A 74 5.31 -4.61 -2.27
CA LEU A 74 6.72 -4.91 -2.05
C LEU A 74 6.87 -6.22 -1.28
N CYS A 75 7.90 -6.98 -1.62
CA CYS A 75 8.41 -8.05 -0.79
C CYS A 75 9.57 -7.50 0.05
N VAL A 76 9.54 -7.78 1.35
CA VAL A 76 10.58 -7.33 2.29
C VAL A 76 11.07 -8.50 3.13
N SER A 77 12.34 -8.45 3.50
CA SER A 77 12.95 -9.39 4.44
C SER A 77 13.65 -8.64 5.57
N THR A 78 13.38 -9.01 6.81
CA THR A 78 14.19 -8.57 7.96
C THR A 78 15.38 -9.50 8.08
N THR A 79 16.59 -8.98 7.92
CA THR A 79 17.80 -9.73 8.29
C THR A 79 17.79 -9.95 9.80
N PRO A 80 18.06 -11.16 10.31
CA PRO A 80 18.47 -11.31 11.70
C PRO A 80 19.74 -10.49 11.89
N ILE A 81 19.80 -9.64 12.92
CA ILE A 81 21.08 -9.12 13.41
C ILE A 81 21.78 -10.31 14.07
N LEU A 82 22.37 -11.20 13.28
CA LEU A 82 23.28 -12.24 13.76
C LEU A 82 24.65 -11.93 13.15
N HIS A 83 25.56 -11.54 14.06
CA HIS A 83 27.00 -11.34 13.89
C HIS A 83 27.48 -10.11 13.11
N LEU A 84 27.54 -8.97 13.81
CA LEU A 84 28.79 -8.22 13.86
C LEU A 84 29.60 -8.81 15.03
N SER A 85 30.38 -9.86 14.74
CA SER A 85 31.47 -10.34 15.58
C SER A 85 32.70 -9.48 15.36
#